data_AF-A0A2V8N2D5-F1
#
_entry.id   AF-A0A2V8N2D5-F1
#
_cell.length_a   1.000
_cell.length_b   1.000
_cell.length_c   1.000
_cell.angle_alpha   90.00
_cell.angle_beta   90.00
_cell.angle_gamma   90.00
#
_symmetry.space_group_name_H-M   'P 1'
#
loop_
_entity.id
_entity.type
_entity.pdbx_description
1 polymer ?
#
loop_
_entity_poly.entity_id
_entity_poly.type
_entity_poly.pdbx_seq_one_letter_code
_entity_poly.pdbx_strand_id
1 'polypeptide(L)' 'MPEEEKEEINRKSGLAYAAAFSLFAAVVGGLIVGWLLDRWLGTSPWLLVAGLVLGSAAGLYEFFRASSKLS' A
#
# COMPACT_ATOMS: atom_id res chain seq x y z
N MET A 1 17.12 2.70 -31.68
CA MET A 1 15.67 2.41 -31.69
C MET A 1 15.07 3.08 -30.46
N PRO A 2 14.55 4.32 -30.58
CA PRO A 2 14.18 5.17 -29.43
C PRO A 2 12.74 4.97 -28.91
N GLU A 3 11.89 4.23 -29.62
CA GLU A 3 10.49 4.01 -29.24
C GLU A 3 10.31 2.91 -28.17
N GLU A 4 11.13 1.84 -28.21
CA GLU A 4 11.08 0.77 -27.20
C GLU A 4 11.50 1.26 -25.79
N GLU A 5 12.45 2.19 -25.71
CA GLU A 5 12.91 2.78 -24.45
C GLU A 5 11.78 3.59 -23.76
N LYS A 6 10.95 4.29 -24.55
CA LYS A 6 9.82 5.08 -24.03
C LYS A 6 8.69 4.21 -23.51
N GLU A 7 8.38 3.10 -24.19
CA GLU A 7 7.38 2.15 -23.70
C GLU A 7 7.84 1.44 -22.43
N GLU A 8 9.12 1.08 -22.35
CA GLU A 8 9.69 0.45 -21.15
C GLU A 8 9.65 1.41 -19.95
N ILE A 9 9.97 2.69 -20.16
CA ILE A 9 9.86 3.76 -19.15
C ILE A 9 8.39 3.95 -18.73
N ASN A 10 7.44 3.98 -19.67
CA ASN A 10 6.02 4.14 -19.35
C ASN A 10 5.46 2.94 -18.56
N ARG A 11 5.90 1.73 -18.88
CA ARG A 11 5.49 0.50 -18.18
C ARG A 11 6.13 0.41 -16.78
N LYS A 12 7.43 0.71 -16.65
CA LYS A 12 8.13 0.77 -15.35
C LYS A 12 7.57 1.85 -14.43
N SER A 13 7.25 3.02 -14.97
CA SER A 13 6.64 4.11 -14.20
C SER A 13 5.20 3.79 -13.77
N GLY A 14 4.39 3.17 -14.63
CA GLY A 14 3.05 2.71 -14.27
C GLY A 14 3.06 1.68 -13.14
N LEU A 15 4.00 0.73 -13.17
CA LEU A 15 4.18 -0.26 -12.10
C LEU A 15 4.66 0.38 -10.80
N ALA A 16 5.60 1.32 -10.85
CA ALA A 16 6.05 2.06 -9.68
C ALA A 16 4.91 2.86 -9.03
N TYR A 17 4.06 3.50 -9.85
CA TYR A 17 2.90 4.25 -9.35
C TYR A 17 1.86 3.32 -8.71
N ALA A 18 1.55 2.19 -9.35
CA ALA A 18 0.64 1.20 -8.79
C ALA A 18 1.13 0.63 -7.45
N ALA A 19 2.43 0.36 -7.34
CA ALA A 19 3.06 -0.16 -6.14
C ALA A 19 3.09 0.88 -4.99
N ALA A 20 3.32 2.16 -5.32
CA ALA A 20 3.19 3.25 -4.35
C ALA A 20 1.74 3.43 -3.90
N PHE A 21 0.78 3.33 -4.82
CA PHE A 21 -0.64 3.46 -4.52
C PHE A 21 -1.16 2.30 -3.66
N SER A 22 -0.72 1.07 -3.89
CA SER A 22 -1.12 -0.08 -3.06
C SER A 22 -0.67 0.08 -1.61
N LEU A 23 0.58 0.55 -1.41
CA LEU A 23 1.09 0.89 -0.08
C LEU A 23 0.24 1.95 0.61
N PHE A 24 -0.05 3.04 -0.10
CA PHE A 24 -0.87 4.13 0.41
C PHE A 24 -2.29 3.65 0.76
N ALA A 25 -2.92 2.88 -0.12
CA ALA A 25 -4.26 2.33 0.10
C ALA A 25 -4.31 1.39 1.30
N ALA A 26 -3.31 0.54 1.50
CA ALA A 26 -3.24 -0.37 2.65
C ALA A 26 -3.09 0.39 3.99
N VAL A 27 -2.24 1.42 4.03
CA VAL A 27 -2.06 2.27 5.21
C VAL A 27 -3.34 3.03 5.53
N VAL A 28 -3.92 3.72 4.53
CA VAL A 28 -5.16 4.48 4.71
C VAL A 28 -6.32 3.57 5.11
N GLY A 29 -6.44 2.39 4.50
CA GLY A 29 -7.44 1.39 4.86
C GLY A 29 -7.29 0.92 6.30
N GLY A 30 -6.06 0.59 6.73
CA GLY A 30 -5.76 0.21 8.11
C GLY A 30 -6.08 1.30 9.13
N LEU A 31 -5.79 2.56 8.79
CA LEU A 31 -6.13 3.72 9.62
C LEU A 31 -7.64 3.94 9.73
N ILE A 32 -8.38 3.86 8.62
CA ILE A 32 -9.84 4.02 8.62
C ILE A 32 -10.49 2.93 9.47
N VAL A 33 -10.09 1.67 9.26
CA VAL A 33 -10.62 0.53 10.02
C VAL A 33 -10.25 0.64 11.50
N GLY A 34 -8.99 0.95 11.81
CA GLY A 34 -8.52 1.11 13.18
C GLY A 34 -9.22 2.25 13.92
N TRP A 35 -9.44 3.39 13.25
CA TRP A 35 -10.18 4.52 13.80
C TRP A 35 -11.66 4.21 14.03
N LEU A 36 -12.32 3.54 13.07
CA LEU A 36 -13.72 3.17 13.20
C LEU A 36 -13.93 2.19 14.36
N LEU A 37 -13.05 1.20 14.49
CA LEU A 37 -13.07 0.24 15.60
C LEU A 37 -12.77 0.92 16.94
N ASP A 38 -11.78 1.81 17.00
CA ASP A 38 -11.50 2.58 18.22
C ASP A 38 -12.68 3.44 18.67
N ARG A 39 -13.44 4.00 17.72
CA ARG A 39 -14.64 4.79 18.03
C ARG A 39 -15.80 3.95 18.55
N TRP A 40 -15.92 2.71 18.07
CA TRP A 40 -16.94 1.75 18.50
C TRP A 40 -16.61 1.13 19.86
N LEU A 41 -15.36 0.75 20.09
CA LEU A 41 -14.90 0.06 21.29
C LEU A 41 -14.47 1.02 22.41
N GLY A 42 -14.29 2.32 22.11
CA GLY A 42 -13.82 3.31 23.08
C GLY A 42 -12.34 3.15 23.45
N THR A 43 -11.58 2.36 22.70
CA THR A 43 -10.17 1.97 22.94
C THR A 43 -9.16 2.96 22.36
N SER A 44 -9.62 4.11 21.86
CA SER A 44 -8.78 5.10 21.16
C SER A 44 -7.55 5.49 21.99
N PRO A 45 -6.30 5.37 21.46
CA PRO A 45 -5.94 5.14 20.05
C PRO A 45 -5.32 3.75 19.77
N TRP A 46 -5.64 2.70 20.55
CA TRP A 46 -4.93 1.42 20.46
C TRP A 46 -5.18 0.66 19.15
N LEU A 47 -6.43 0.56 18.67
CA LEU A 47 -6.70 -0.15 17.42
C LEU A 47 -6.28 0.66 16.20
N LEU A 48 -6.21 1.98 16.30
CA LEU A 48 -5.65 2.83 15.25
C LEU A 48 -4.15 2.58 15.07
N VAL A 49 -3.40 2.46 16.16
CA VAL A 49 -1.96 2.08 16.12
C VAL A 49 -1.78 0.66 15.58
N ALA A 50 -2.59 -0.30 16.04
CA ALA A 50 -2.55 -1.67 15.51
C ALA A 50 -2.91 -1.71 14.02
N GLY A 51 -3.93 -0.96 13.60
CA GLY A 51 -4.38 -0.83 12.22
C GLY A 51 -3.32 -0.18 11.33
N LEU A 52 -2.56 0.80 11.84
CA LEU A 52 -1.41 1.39 11.13
C LEU A 52 -0.31 0.36 10.91
N VAL A 53 0.07 -0.40 11.94
CA VAL A 53 1.12 -1.43 11.83
C VAL A 53 0.69 -2.53 10.86
N LEU A 54 -0.54 -3.04 11.01
CA LEU A 54 -1.08 -4.07 10.15
C LEU A 54 -1.27 -3.58 8.70
N GLY A 55 -1.79 -2.38 8.50
CA GLY A 55 -1.95 -1.77 7.17
C GLY A 55 -0.61 -1.52 6.48
N SER A 56 0.40 -1.06 7.22
CA SER A 56 1.76 -0.89 6.72
C SER A 56 2.40 -2.24 6.34
N ALA A 57 2.23 -3.26 7.19
CA ALA A 57 2.75 -4.60 6.93
C ALA A 57 2.07 -5.26 5.72
N ALA A 58 0.74 -5.13 5.59
CA ALA A 58 -0.02 -5.62 4.46
C ALA A 58 0.39 -4.91 3.15
N GLY A 59 0.53 -3.58 3.18
CA GLY A 59 0.99 -2.80 2.05
C GLY A 59 2.41 -3.18 1.61
N LEU A 60 3.35 -3.32 2.55
CA LEU A 60 4.70 -3.79 2.25
C LEU A 60 4.67 -5.18 1.62
N TYR A 61 3.87 -6.08 2.18
CA TYR A 61 3.73 -7.43 1.65
C TYR A 61 3.20 -7.44 0.20
N GLU A 62 2.18 -6.64 -0.11
CA GLU A 62 1.68 -6.50 -1.48
C GLU A 62 2.69 -5.84 -2.41
N PHE A 63 3.43 -4.82 -1.95
CA PHE A 63 4.49 -4.18 -2.70
C PHE A 63 5.61 -5.16 -3.08
N PHE A 64 6.11 -5.92 -2.10
CA PHE A 64 7.13 -6.94 -2.35
C PHE A 64 6.59 -8.05 -3.24
N ARG A 65 5.34 -8.49 -3.05
CA ARG A 65 4.68 -9.47 -3.93
C ARG A 65 4.60 -8.96 -5.37
N ALA A 66 4.17 -7.72 -5.59
CA ALA A 66 4.07 -7.12 -6.91
C ALA A 66 5.44 -7.02 -7.58
N SER A 67 6.48 -6.71 -6.80
CA SER A 67 7.87 -6.66 -7.26
C SER A 67 8.41 -8.04 -7.60
N SER A 68 8.14 -9.07 -6.79
CA SER A 68 8.56 -10.46 -7.05
C SER A 68 7.84 -11.11 -8.21
N LYS A 69 6.60 -10.72 -8.53
CA LYS A 69 5.88 -11.21 -9.73
C LYS A 69 6.44 -10.64 -11.03
N LEU A 70 7.28 -9.61 -10.93
CA LEU A 70 7.91 -8.96 -12.08
C LEU A 70 9.32 -9.52 -12.38
N SER A 71 9.87 -10.35 -11.48
CA SER A 71 11.12 -11.09 -11.68
C SER A 71 10.86 -12.48 -12.25
#